data_AF-A0AAW5QTI7-F1
#
_entry.id   AF-A0AAW5QTI7-F1
#
_cell.length_a   1.000
_cell.length_b   1.000
_cell.length_c   1.000
_cell.angle_alpha   90.00
_cell.angle_beta   90.00
_cell.angle_gamma   90.00
#
_symmetry.space_group_name_H-M   'P 1'
#
loop_
_entity.id
_entity.type
_entity.pdbx_description
1 polymer ?
#
loop_
_entity_poly.entity_id
_entity_poly.type
_entity_poly.pdbx_seq_one_letter_code
_entity_poly.pdbx_strand_id
1 'polypeptide(L)' 'IGTNALSIDHGLSNPDADQAAVNRAMVRTADRVVVVADASKVGRRNLLSFASLEPIDVLVTDTALDDTDRRQLIEHG' A
#
# COMPACT_ATOMS: atom_id res chain seq x y z
N ILE A 1 2.32 -8.11 -3.17
CA ILE A 1 3.10 -7.68 -1.98
C ILE A 1 2.12 -7.29 -0.88
N GLY A 2 2.41 -7.64 0.38
CA GLY A 2 1.60 -7.24 1.54
C GLY A 2 2.09 -5.93 2.15
N THR A 3 1.25 -5.27 2.96
CA THR A 3 1.64 -4.07 3.71
C THR A 3 0.99 -4.05 5.09
N ASN A 4 1.58 -3.29 6.02
CA ASN A 4 1.03 -3.08 7.36
C ASN A 4 0.23 -1.77 7.46
N ALA A 5 0.35 -0.88 6.49
CA ALA A 5 -0.35 0.38 6.40
C ALA A 5 -0.31 0.92 4.96
N LEU A 6 -1.36 1.64 4.57
CA LEU A 6 -1.53 2.28 3.27
C LEU A 6 -2.21 3.64 3.47
N SER A 7 -1.57 4.73 3.05
CA SER A 7 -2.22 6.05 2.97
C SER A 7 -1.89 6.75 1.66
N ILE A 8 -2.73 7.69 1.24
CA ILE A 8 -2.55 8.45 -0.01
C ILE A 8 -1.21 9.19 -0.04
N ASP A 9 -0.88 9.81 1.09
CA ASP A 9 0.24 10.72 1.24
C ASP A 9 1.54 10.04 1.72
N HIS A 10 1.49 8.79 2.16
CA HIS A 10 2.66 8.04 2.63
C HIS A 10 2.92 6.74 1.86
N GLY A 11 1.92 6.25 1.12
CA GLY A 11 1.97 5.00 0.39
C GLY A 11 2.01 3.76 1.29
N LEU A 12 2.63 2.69 0.80
CA LEU A 12 2.78 1.44 1.53
C LEU A 12 3.86 1.57 2.60
N SER A 13 3.54 1.22 3.84
CA SER A 13 4.47 1.33 4.97
C SER A 13 4.36 0.19 5.98
N ASN A 14 5.49 -0.13 6.60
CA ASN A 14 5.61 -1.14 7.66
C ASN A 14 6.58 -0.66 8.77
N PRO A 15 6.59 -1.32 9.95
CA PRO A 15 7.47 -0.91 11.05
C PRO A 15 8.89 -1.51 10.95
N ASP A 16 9.13 -2.46 10.04
CA ASP A 16 10.36 -3.25 9.95
C ASP A 16 11.21 -2.81 8.74
N ALA A 17 12.47 -2.43 8.99
CA ALA A 17 13.35 -1.88 7.97
C ALA A 17 13.83 -2.90 6.94
N ASP A 18 14.06 -4.14 7.37
CA ASP A 18 14.50 -5.21 6.47
C ASP A 18 13.36 -5.59 5.52
N GLN A 19 12.15 -5.72 6.05
CA GLN A 19 10.95 -5.94 5.25
C GLN A 19 10.67 -4.75 4.31
N ALA A 20 10.85 -3.50 4.77
CA ALA A 20 10.71 -2.31 3.92
C ALA A 20 11.70 -2.32 2.75
N ALA A 21 12.96 -2.69 3.00
CA ALA A 21 14.00 -2.75 1.97
C ALA A 21 13.70 -3.83 0.92
N VAL A 22 13.31 -5.02 1.36
CA VAL A 22 12.93 -6.12 0.46
C VAL A 22 11.71 -5.75 -0.37
N ASN A 23 10.65 -5.24 0.24
CA ASN A 23 9.44 -4.84 -0.49
C ASN A 23 9.71 -3.71 -1.49
N ARG A 24 10.56 -2.73 -1.14
CA ARG A 24 10.98 -1.67 -2.07
C ARG A 24 11.71 -2.24 -3.29
N ALA A 25 12.60 -3.20 -3.08
CA ALA A 25 13.31 -3.86 -4.19
C ALA A 25 12.34 -4.66 -5.08
N MET A 26 11.37 -5.34 -4.48
CA MET A 26 10.31 -6.05 -5.21
C MET A 26 9.47 -5.09 -6.06
N VAL A 27 8.98 -3.99 -5.49
CA VAL A 27 8.20 -2.98 -6.22
C VAL A 27 8.98 -2.39 -7.39
N ARG A 28 10.27 -2.07 -7.18
CA ARG A 28 11.11 -1.45 -8.23
C ARG A 28 11.43 -2.36 -9.42
N THR A 29 11.32 -3.67 -9.25
CA THR A 29 11.76 -4.65 -10.27
C THR A 29 10.58 -5.39 -10.90
N ALA A 30 9.39 -5.29 -10.31
CA ALA A 30 8.21 -5.97 -10.82
C ALA A 30 7.65 -5.24 -12.05
N ASP A 31 7.33 -6.01 -13.09
CA ASP A 31 6.55 -5.50 -14.23
C ASP A 31 5.08 -5.21 -13.86
N ARG A 32 4.58 -5.84 -12.78
CA ARG A 32 3.24 -5.63 -12.24
C ARG A 32 3.23 -5.74 -10.71
N VAL A 33 2.71 -4.73 -10.03
CA VAL A 33 2.65 -4.62 -8.57
C VAL A 33 1.22 -4.82 -8.07
N VAL A 34 0.91 -6.04 -7.65
CA VAL A 34 -0.36 -6.35 -6.98
C VAL A 34 -0.18 -6.26 -5.47
N VAL A 35 -0.95 -5.41 -4.80
CA VAL A 35 -0.98 -5.27 -3.34
C VAL A 35 -2.20 -5.99 -2.78
N VAL A 36 -2.02 -6.72 -1.68
CA VAL A 36 -3.11 -7.33 -0.93
C VAL A 36 -3.07 -6.80 0.49
N ALA A 37 -4.16 -6.17 0.94
CA ALA A 37 -4.28 -5.59 2.27
C ALA A 37 -5.75 -5.55 2.71
N ASP A 38 -6.02 -5.96 3.95
CA ASP A 38 -7.35 -5.79 4.55
C ASP A 38 -7.69 -4.30 4.72
N ALA A 39 -8.98 -3.99 4.82
CA ALA A 39 -9.46 -2.62 4.91
C ALA A 39 -8.91 -1.88 6.15
N SER A 40 -8.57 -2.61 7.22
CA SER A 40 -8.02 -2.03 8.44
C SER A 40 -6.64 -1.41 8.25
N LYS A 41 -5.96 -1.66 7.12
CA LYS A 41 -4.66 -1.07 6.79
C LYS A 41 -4.75 0.25 6.03
N VAL A 42 -5.91 0.58 5.47
CA VAL A 42 -6.13 1.81 4.70
C VAL A 42 -6.30 3.02 5.64
N GLY A 43 -5.86 4.19 5.18
CA GLY A 43 -5.83 5.42 5.96
C GLY A 43 -4.77 5.43 7.07
N ARG A 44 -3.94 4.38 7.18
CA ARG A 44 -2.94 4.24 8.24
C ARG A 44 -1.52 4.51 7.74
N ARG A 45 -0.63 4.79 8.69
CA ARG A 45 0.79 5.04 8.45
C ARG A 45 1.64 4.28 9.45
N ASN A 46 2.74 3.70 8.96
CA ASN A 46 3.84 3.22 9.79
C ASN A 46 5.09 4.07 9.55
N LEU A 47 6.15 3.80 10.32
CA LEU A 47 7.38 4.59 10.31
C LEU A 47 8.13 4.56 8.97
N LEU A 48 8.10 3.43 8.27
CA LEU A 48 8.91 3.23 7.07
C LEU A 48 8.02 3.04 5.84
N SER A 49 7.92 4.08 5.02
CA SER A 49 7.35 3.97 3.67
C SER A 49 8.33 3.28 2.73
N PHE A 50 7.85 2.30 1.97
CA PHE A 50 8.64 1.57 0.99
C PHE A 50 8.19 1.75 -0.46
N ALA A 51 6.98 2.27 -0.71
CA ALA A 51 6.50 2.61 -2.05
C ALA A 51 5.36 3.64 -1.97
N SER A 52 5.28 4.54 -2.95
CA SER A 52 4.10 5.39 -3.19
C SER A 52 2.94 4.58 -3.78
N LEU A 53 1.79 5.23 -4.05
CA LEU A 53 0.67 4.59 -4.75
C LEU A 53 0.92 4.38 -6.24
N GLU A 54 1.65 5.29 -6.87
CA GLU A 54 1.90 5.31 -8.32
C GLU A 54 2.38 3.97 -8.93
N PRO A 55 3.31 3.21 -8.31
CA PRO A 55 3.70 1.92 -8.86
C PRO A 55 2.67 0.80 -8.62
N ILE A 56 1.60 1.02 -7.85
CA ILE A 56 0.61 -0.01 -7.53
C ILE A 56 -0.37 -0.15 -8.67
N ASP A 57 -0.38 -1.35 -9.23
CA ASP A 57 -1.20 -1.69 -10.38
C ASP A 57 -2.60 -2.21 -10.02
N VAL A 58 -2.69 -2.94 -8.90
CA VAL A 58 -3.93 -3.54 -8.40
C VAL A 58 -3.86 -3.56 -6.87
N LEU A 59 -4.90 -3.04 -6.21
CA LEU A 59 -5.12 -3.23 -4.78
C LEU A 59 -6.27 -4.22 -4.57
N VAL A 60 -5.98 -5.34 -3.93
CA VAL A 60 -6.97 -6.31 -3.47
C VAL A 60 -7.22 -6.07 -1.98
N THR A 61 -8.47 -5.76 -1.65
CA THR A 61 -8.92 -5.55 -0.28
C THR A 61 -10.26 -6.23 -0.04
N ASP A 62 -10.63 -6.39 1.22
CA ASP A 62 -11.91 -6.97 1.60
C ASP A 62 -13.06 -5.95 1.46
N THR A 63 -14.29 -6.41 1.70
CA THR A 63 -15.50 -5.60 1.53
C THR A 63 -15.77 -4.63 2.69
N ALA A 64 -14.89 -4.57 3.71
CA ALA A 64 -15.06 -3.68 4.85
C ALA A 64 -14.45 -2.28 4.62
N LEU A 65 -13.88 -2.02 3.44
CA LEU A 65 -13.35 -0.71 3.08
C LEU A 65 -14.50 0.31 3.00
N ASP A 66 -14.37 1.43 3.71
CA ASP A 66 -15.38 2.47 3.68
C ASP A 66 -15.35 3.28 2.35
N ASP A 67 -16.48 3.89 2.03
CA ASP A 67 -16.64 4.63 0.77
C ASP A 67 -15.76 5.88 0.67
N THR A 68 -15.27 6.42 1.79
CA THR A 68 -14.39 7.60 1.77
C THR A 68 -12.98 7.17 1.37
N ASP A 69 -12.43 6.18 2.05
CA ASP A 69 -11.13 5.60 1.74
C ASP A 69 -11.12 5.02 0.32
N ARG A 70 -12.21 4.35 -0.09
CA ARG A 70 -12.36 3.83 -1.45
C ARG A 70 -12.29 4.94 -2.49
N ARG A 71 -13.01 6.05 -2.30
CA ARG A 71 -13.00 7.18 -3.23
C ARG A 71 -11.61 7.81 -3.31
N GLN A 72 -10.97 8.03 -2.18
CA GLN A 72 -9.61 8.60 -2.13
C GLN A 72 -8.60 7.72 -2.87
N LEU A 73 -8.66 6.40 -2.69
CA LEU A 73 -7.77 5.47 -3.40
C LEU A 73 -7.99 5.47 -4.91
N ILE A 74 -9.23 5.63 -5.38
CA ILE A 74 -9.55 5.73 -6.82
C ILE A 74 -9.13 7.08 -7.41
N GLU A 75 -9.21 8.16 -6.64
CA GLU A 75 -8.83 9.50 -7.11
C GLU A 75 -7.31 9.72 -7.18
N HIS A 76 -6.53 8.97 -6.40
CA HIS A 76 -5.09 9.20 -6.22
C HIS A 76 -4.19 8.01 -6.63
N GLY A 77 -4.77 6.91 -7.12
CA GLY A 77 -4.06 5.76 -7.71
C GLY A 77 -4.43 5.58 -9.16
#